data_AF-A0AAV9L6Y4-F1
#
_entry.id   AF-A0AAV9L6Y4-F1
#
_cell.length_a   1.000
_cell.length_b   1.000
_cell.length_c   1.000
_cell.angle_alpha   90.00
_cell.angle_beta   90.00
_cell.angle_gamma   90.00
#
_symmetry.space_group_name_H-M   'P 1'
#
loop_
_entity.id
_entity.type
_entity.pdbx_description
1 polymer ?
#
loop_
_entity_poly.entity_id
_entity_poly.type
_entity_poly.pdbx_seq_one_letter_code
_entity_poly.pdbx_strand_id
1 'polypeptide(L)'
;MSESSKNTNTILEPIAIFLGVKLNDKNYSLWSQVVEMFIASRGKMGYLLETIKEPLASDATYEKWSMDNSIVKSWLLFVRLPTTKNIWDTVSEIYHEGADRLVIYDLSCQAMRMKQ
;
A
#
# COMPACT_ATOMS: atom_id res chain seq x y z
N MET A 1 23.99 12.82 30.00
CA MET A 1 23.54 13.78 28.99
C MET A 1 24.12 13.32 27.67
N SER A 2 23.28 13.21 26.62
CA SER A 2 23.58 12.93 25.19
C SER A 2 24.29 11.61 24.86
N GLU A 3 23.88 10.77 23.90
CA GLU A 3 22.97 10.96 22.78
C GLU A 3 22.54 9.58 22.25
N SER A 4 21.24 9.35 22.13
CA SER A 4 20.67 8.18 21.46
C SER A 4 20.89 8.35 19.96
N SER A 5 21.93 7.71 19.42
CA SER A 5 22.06 7.51 17.98
C SER A 5 20.92 6.61 17.52
N LYS A 6 19.84 7.24 17.04
CA LYS A 6 18.74 6.57 16.36
C LYS A 6 19.32 5.95 15.10
N ASN A 7 19.62 4.67 15.21
CA ASN A 7 19.97 3.77 14.13
C ASN A 7 18.85 3.74 13.09
N THR A 8 18.96 4.60 12.07
CA THR A 8 18.10 4.61 10.88
C THR A 8 18.59 3.64 9.80
N ASN A 9 19.75 2.99 9.99
CA ASN A 9 20.39 2.15 8.97
C ASN A 9 19.98 0.67 9.02
N THR A 10 19.25 0.21 10.05
CA THR A 10 18.90 -1.22 10.19
C THR A 10 17.60 -1.62 9.49
N ILE A 11 16.75 -0.67 9.10
CA ILE A 11 15.45 -0.96 8.46
C ILE A 11 15.60 -1.13 6.94
N LEU A 12 16.53 -0.40 6.32
CA LEU A 12 16.69 -0.36 4.86
C LEU A 12 17.46 -1.57 4.30
N GLU A 13 18.43 -2.09 5.07
CA GLU A 13 19.28 -3.24 4.69
C GLU A 13 18.47 -4.55 4.44
N PRO A 14 17.56 -4.98 5.33
CA PRO A 14 16.76 -6.19 5.09
C PRO A 14 15.75 -6.02 3.95
N ILE A 15 15.28 -4.80 3.72
CA ILE A 15 14.32 -4.47 2.66
C ILE A 15 15.02 -4.58 1.30
N ALA A 16 16.23 -4.04 1.15
CA ALA A 16 16.98 -4.08 -0.11
C ALA A 16 17.29 -5.53 -0.57
N ILE A 17 17.61 -6.43 0.36
CA ILE A 17 17.90 -7.85 0.06
C ILE A 17 16.64 -8.58 -0.42
N PHE A 18 15.49 -8.33 0.22
CA PHE A 18 14.21 -8.91 -0.18
C PHE A 18 13.65 -8.33 -1.49
N LEU A 19 13.89 -7.04 -1.74
CA LEU A 19 13.41 -6.32 -2.92
C LEU A 19 14.27 -6.53 -4.19
N GLY A 20 15.38 -7.27 -4.11
CA GLY A 20 16.27 -7.52 -5.25
C GLY A 20 15.63 -8.34 -6.38
N VAL A 21 14.54 -9.06 -6.09
CA VAL A 21 13.76 -9.80 -7.09
C VAL A 21 12.73 -8.86 -7.72
N LYS A 22 13.08 -8.26 -8.86
CA LYS A 22 12.14 -7.45 -9.65
C LYS A 22 11.14 -8.33 -10.39
N LEU A 23 9.84 -8.03 -10.29
CA LEU A 23 8.80 -8.76 -11.03
C LEU A 23 9.02 -8.64 -12.55
N ASN A 24 8.90 -9.77 -13.26
CA ASN A 24 8.89 -9.87 -14.70
C ASN A 24 7.91 -10.99 -15.14
N ASP A 25 7.71 -11.13 -16.45
CA ASP A 25 6.71 -12.03 -17.01
C ASP A 25 6.95 -13.53 -16.72
N LYS A 26 8.12 -13.90 -16.18
CA LYS A 26 8.54 -15.29 -15.96
C LYS A 26 8.78 -15.65 -14.51
N ASN A 27 8.91 -14.68 -13.60
CA ASN A 27 9.38 -14.93 -12.24
C ASN A 27 8.31 -14.74 -11.15
N TYR A 28 7.03 -14.65 -11.52
CA TYR A 28 5.93 -14.44 -10.58
C TYR A 28 5.98 -15.39 -9.38
N SER A 29 6.23 -16.69 -9.59
CA SER A 29 6.29 -17.69 -8.51
C SER A 29 7.39 -17.41 -7.48
N LEU A 30 8.58 -17.01 -7.94
CA LEU A 30 9.68 -16.65 -7.03
C LEU A 30 9.40 -15.31 -6.35
N TRP A 31 8.93 -14.34 -7.14
CA TRP A 31 8.58 -13.01 -6.66
C TRP A 31 7.50 -13.05 -5.58
N SER A 32 6.43 -13.83 -5.78
CA SER A 32 5.33 -13.93 -4.83
C SER A 32 5.78 -14.55 -3.51
N GLN A 33 6.60 -15.63 -3.55
CA GLN A 33 7.16 -16.24 -2.34
C GLN A 33 8.03 -15.25 -1.54
N VAL A 34 8.85 -14.46 -2.22
CA VAL A 34 9.67 -13.42 -1.61
C VAL A 34 8.80 -12.31 -1.02
N VAL A 35 7.77 -11.84 -1.72
CA VAL A 35 6.85 -10.83 -1.19
C VAL A 35 6.04 -11.35 0.00
N GLU A 36 5.53 -12.58 -0.06
CA GLU A 36 4.79 -13.22 1.03
C GLU A 36 5.66 -13.38 2.28
N MET A 37 6.88 -13.89 2.13
CA MET A 37 7.82 -14.05 3.26
C MET A 37 8.22 -12.68 3.85
N PHE A 38 8.38 -11.65 3.02
CA PHE A 38 8.62 -10.29 3.48
C PHE A 38 7.46 -9.75 4.33
N ILE A 39 6.23 -9.82 3.82
CA ILE A 39 5.03 -9.35 4.51
C ILE A 39 4.78 -10.14 5.80
N ALA A 40 4.98 -11.46 5.77
CA ALA A 40 4.87 -12.34 6.92
C ALA A 40 5.91 -12.00 8.01
N SER A 41 7.16 -11.72 7.62
CA SER A 41 8.22 -11.31 8.56
C SER A 41 7.90 -10.01 9.31
N ARG A 42 6.98 -9.19 8.78
CA ARG A 42 6.51 -7.94 9.38
C ARG A 42 5.18 -8.07 10.11
N GLY A 43 4.60 -9.27 10.19
CA GLY A 43 3.32 -9.51 10.85
C GLY A 43 2.12 -8.86 10.15
N LYS A 44 2.24 -8.53 8.85
CA LYS A 44 1.20 -7.84 8.08
C LYS A 44 0.45 -8.75 7.10
N MET A 45 0.64 -10.08 7.20
CA MET A 45 0.04 -11.05 6.28
C MET A 45 -1.50 -10.97 6.21
N GLY A 46 -2.14 -10.59 7.31
CA GLY A 46 -3.60 -10.45 7.35
C GLY A 46 -4.16 -9.33 6.47
N TYR A 47 -3.33 -8.35 6.07
CA TYR A 47 -3.73 -7.33 5.09
C TYR A 47 -3.67 -7.86 3.65
N LEU A 48 -2.76 -8.81 3.34
CA LEU A 48 -2.66 -9.43 2.02
C LEU A 48 -3.73 -10.51 1.81
N LEU A 49 -4.01 -11.29 2.86
CA LEU A 49 -5.00 -12.37 2.83
C LEU A 49 -6.43 -11.91 3.17
N GLU A 50 -6.63 -10.60 3.38
CA GLU A 50 -7.91 -9.99 3.80
C GLU A 50 -8.53 -10.60 5.07
N THR A 51 -7.73 -11.27 5.90
CA THR A 51 -8.19 -11.76 7.21
C THR A 51 -8.39 -10.60 8.19
N ILE A 52 -7.68 -9.49 7.99
CA ILE A 52 -7.95 -8.20 8.62
C ILE A 52 -8.86 -7.41 7.68
N LYS A 53 -10.15 -7.39 8.01
CA LYS A 53 -11.16 -6.68 7.21
C LYS A 53 -11.06 -5.18 7.37
N GLU A 54 -11.46 -4.46 6.31
CA GLU A 54 -11.66 -3.01 6.34
C GLU A 54 -12.71 -2.63 7.40
N PRO A 55 -12.33 -1.84 8.44
CA PRO A 55 -13.28 -1.31 9.40
C PRO A 55 -14.18 -0.24 8.76
N LEU A 56 -15.30 0.05 9.41
CA LEU A 56 -16.11 1.22 9.06
C LEU A 56 -15.31 2.51 9.26
N ALA A 57 -15.51 3.51 8.40
CA ALA A 57 -14.82 4.80 8.51
C ALA A 57 -15.07 5.55 9.83
N SER A 58 -16.15 5.22 10.54
CA SER A 58 -16.47 5.76 11.87
C SER A 58 -15.78 5.03 13.02
N ASP A 59 -15.11 3.91 12.75
CA ASP A 59 -14.44 3.09 13.75
C ASP A 59 -13.08 3.69 14.12
N ALA A 60 -12.75 3.75 15.41
CA ALA A 60 -11.46 4.22 15.90
C ALA A 60 -10.27 3.39 15.37
N THR A 61 -10.52 2.17 14.90
CA THR A 61 -9.51 1.28 14.31
C THR A 61 -9.23 1.57 12.82
N TYR A 62 -10.08 2.36 12.15
CA TYR A 62 -9.95 2.66 10.72
C TYR A 62 -8.64 3.35 10.37
N GLU A 63 -8.23 4.35 11.15
CA GLU A 63 -6.99 5.11 10.88
C GLU A 63 -5.76 4.18 10.91
N LYS A 64 -5.67 3.34 11.94
CA LYS A 64 -4.59 2.36 12.08
C LYS A 64 -4.61 1.35 10.94
N TRP A 65 -5.78 0.82 10.61
CA TRP A 65 -5.94 -0.12 9.50
C TRP A 65 -5.51 0.53 8.17
N SER A 66 -5.94 1.76 7.90
CA SER A 66 -5.64 2.49 6.67
C SER A 66 -4.14 2.77 6.54
N MET A 67 -3.48 3.16 7.62
CA MET A 67 -2.03 3.36 7.66
C MET A 67 -1.28 2.05 7.37
N ASP A 68 -1.63 0.97 8.06
CA ASP A 68 -0.99 -0.33 7.87
C ASP A 68 -1.22 -0.90 6.46
N ASN A 69 -2.45 -0.78 5.93
CA ASN A 69 -2.79 -1.18 4.58
C ASN A 69 -2.01 -0.37 3.53
N SER A 70 -1.83 0.93 3.77
CA SER A 70 -1.03 1.80 2.91
C SER A 70 0.44 1.42 2.88
N ILE A 71 1.00 0.98 4.01
CA ILE A 71 2.37 0.47 4.10
C ILE A 71 2.52 -0.81 3.26
N VAL A 72 1.57 -1.75 3.36
CA VAL A 72 1.61 -3.00 2.57
C VAL A 72 1.48 -2.71 1.08
N LYS A 73 0.55 -1.84 0.67
CA LYS A 73 0.42 -1.38 -0.72
C LYS A 73 1.71 -0.75 -1.23
N SER A 74 2.35 0.09 -0.42
CA SER A 74 3.62 0.73 -0.75
C SER A 74 4.70 -0.32 -1.02
N TRP A 75 4.85 -1.33 -0.17
CA TRP A 75 5.81 -2.42 -0.41
C TRP A 75 5.56 -3.15 -1.73
N LEU A 76 4.31 -3.49 -2.03
CA LEU A 76 3.96 -4.13 -3.30
C LEU A 76 4.33 -3.28 -4.52
N LEU A 77 4.12 -1.97 -4.44
CA LEU A 77 4.51 -1.03 -5.49
C LEU A 77 6.03 -0.91 -5.63
N PHE A 78 6.77 -0.86 -4.51
CA PHE A 78 8.23 -0.83 -4.51
C PHE A 78 8.85 -2.07 -5.14
N VAL A 79 8.29 -3.27 -4.93
CA VAL A 79 8.83 -4.51 -5.54
C VAL A 79 8.48 -4.60 -7.03
N ARG A 80 7.39 -3.96 -7.46
CA ARG A 80 6.92 -3.99 -8.85
C ARG A 80 7.63 -2.95 -9.73
N LEU A 81 7.90 -1.77 -9.20
CA LEU A 81 8.28 -0.60 -10.00
C LEU A 81 9.77 -0.29 -9.87
N PRO A 82 10.50 -0.14 -10.99
CA PRO A 82 11.96 0.00 -10.95
C PRO A 82 12.46 1.38 -10.56
N THR A 83 11.60 2.41 -10.56
CA THR A 83 12.02 3.79 -10.29
C THR A 83 11.05 4.49 -9.35
N THR A 84 11.58 5.43 -8.56
CA THR A 84 10.78 6.31 -7.70
C THR A 84 9.72 7.09 -8.48
N LYS A 85 9.99 7.46 -9.74
CA LYS A 85 9.03 8.14 -10.61
C LYS A 85 7.84 7.25 -10.93
N ASN A 86 8.09 6.00 -11.32
CA ASN A 86 7.00 5.04 -11.58
C ASN A 86 6.12 4.86 -10.33
N ILE A 87 6.73 4.78 -9.14
CA ILE A 87 5.98 4.67 -7.88
C ILE A 87 5.11 5.90 -7.65
N TRP A 88 5.68 7.10 -7.80
CA TRP A 88 4.94 8.35 -7.65
C TRP A 88 3.78 8.47 -8.64
N ASP A 89 4.01 8.13 -9.92
CA ASP A 89 2.99 8.19 -10.96
C ASP A 89 1.84 7.20 -10.66
N THR A 90 2.15 5.97 -10.26
CA THR A 90 1.12 4.96 -9.89
C THR A 90 0.36 5.34 -8.62
N VAL A 91 1.04 5.85 -7.59
CA VAL A 91 0.36 6.33 -6.37
C VAL A 91 -0.55 7.50 -6.71
N SER A 92 -0.05 8.47 -7.49
CA SER A 92 -0.83 9.62 -7.93
C SER A 92 -2.07 9.18 -8.68
N GLU A 93 -1.96 8.23 -9.62
CA GLU A 93 -3.09 7.68 -10.36
C GLU A 93 -4.13 7.02 -9.45
N ILE A 94 -3.72 6.11 -8.55
CA ILE A 94 -4.63 5.40 -7.64
C ILE A 94 -5.44 6.38 -6.77
N TYR A 95 -4.78 7.41 -6.22
CA TYR A 95 -5.41 8.33 -5.29
C TYR A 95 -6.12 9.52 -5.99
N HIS A 96 -5.68 9.96 -7.17
CA HIS A 96 -6.45 10.90 -8.00
C HIS A 96 -7.73 10.25 -8.53
N GLU A 97 -7.64 9.02 -9.06
CA GLU A 97 -8.80 8.33 -9.65
C GLU A 97 -9.83 7.93 -8.57
N GLY A 98 -9.39 7.74 -7.32
CA GLY A 98 -10.28 7.60 -6.16
C GLY A 98 -11.06 8.87 -5.84
N ALA A 99 -10.42 10.04 -5.91
CA ALA A 99 -11.07 11.33 -5.69
C ALA A 99 -12.07 11.66 -6.83
N ASP A 100 -11.69 11.43 -8.09
CA ASP A 100 -12.55 11.68 -9.25
C ASP A 100 -13.79 10.79 -9.26
N ARG A 101 -13.66 9.51 -8.87
CA ARG A 101 -14.83 8.60 -8.76
C ARG A 101 -15.85 9.07 -7.72
N LEU A 102 -15.40 9.57 -6.58
CA LEU A 102 -16.29 10.10 -5.54
C LEU A 102 -17.01 11.37 -6.01
N VAL A 103 -16.32 12.24 -6.75
CA VAL A 103 -16.91 13.45 -7.34
C VAL A 103 -17.96 13.12 -8.39
N ILE A 104 -17.69 12.16 -9.29
CA ILE A 104 -18.65 11.71 -10.32
C ILE A 104 -19.89 11.07 -9.68
N TYR A 105 -19.70 10.26 -8.64
CA TYR A 105 -20.81 9.65 -7.91
C TYR A 105 -21.68 10.71 -7.22
N ASP A 106 -21.07 11.67 -6.51
CA ASP A 106 -21.81 12.74 -5.83
C ASP A 106 -22.59 13.61 -6.82
N LEU A 107 -21.97 14.01 -7.94
CA LEU A 107 -22.63 14.74 -9.02
C LEU A 107 -23.82 13.97 -9.60
N SER A 108 -23.68 12.65 -9.79
CA SER A 108 -24.77 11.80 -10.29
C SER A 108 -25.92 11.71 -9.30
N CYS A 109 -25.62 11.61 -7.99
CA CYS A 109 -26.63 11.64 -6.94
C CYS A 109 -27.36 12.99 -6.85
N GLN A 110 -26.65 14.11 -6.97
CA GLN A 110 -27.26 15.44 -6.98
C GLN A 110 -28.15 15.63 -8.21
N ALA A 111 -27.70 15.21 -9.39
CA ALA A 111 -28.47 15.29 -10.63
C ALA A 111 -29.77 14.46 -10.57
N MET A 112 -29.74 13.28 -9.93
CA MET A 112 -30.95 12.46 -9.71
C MET A 112 -31.94 13.12 -8.75
N ARG A 113 -31.47 13.81 -7.71
CA ARG A 113 -32.35 14.52 -6.75
C ARG A 113 -33.03 15.75 -7.37
N MET A 114 -32.37 16.43 -8.30
CA MET A 114 -32.92 17.62 -8.97
C MET A 114 -33.93 17.29 -10.08
N LYS A 115 -34.06 16.01 -10.46
CA LYS A 115 -34.97 15.55 -11.52
C LYS A 115 -36.30 14.96 -11.00
N GLN A 116 -36.53 14.99 -9.68
CA GLN A 116 -37.81 14.67 -9.03
C GLN A 116 -38.63 15.94 -8.81
#